data_AF-A0A4Y2J475-F1
#
_entry.id   AF-A0A4Y2J475-F1
#
_cell.length_a   1.000
_cell.length_b   1.000
_cell.length_c   1.000
_cell.angle_alpha   90.00
_cell.angle_beta   90.00
_cell.angle_gamma   90.00
#
_symmetry.space_group_name_H-M   'P 1'
#
loop_
_entity.id
_entity.type
_entity.pdbx_description
1 polymer ?
#
loop_
_entity_poly.entity_id
_entity_poly.type
_entity_poly.pdbx_seq_one_letter_code
_entity_poly.pdbx_strand_id
1 'polypeptide(L)'
;MSLEEAENNLEVPLRFGLISILKVKDLRALRQNRFSDDDEEYRLETLRSDLYKFRAIEDLFFYLELNWSYSSTYDCELYKVGVKGSKTWSLKLKYAFIITDVEAFSVKGNGKLKFLPPLPSRDLGLDEEEVQLYCAISATRVQRCPLREGEDLPLKGQSLVEFETLPSLQHLDYSKNEAVSRFVQSGKIPHFTLDLAIQLFNESDEHKCDALKFLSERYLIANVTSQNYQKLENVLPKYLLYRLRSELSWRKRHRSKNRDFTMRSFCLF
;
A
#
# COMPACT_ATOMS: atom_id res chain seq x y z
N MET A 1 2.33 42.72 -11.46
CA MET A 1 2.59 41.29 -11.21
C MET A 1 4.08 41.06 -11.25
N SER A 2 4.71 41.06 -10.08
CA SER A 2 6.11 40.69 -9.94
C SER A 2 6.26 39.17 -10.07
N LEU A 3 7.46 38.70 -10.42
CA LEU A 3 7.80 37.27 -10.45
C LEU A 3 7.56 36.57 -9.10
N GLU A 4 7.58 37.31 -7.99
CA GLU A 4 7.28 36.80 -6.64
C GLU A 4 5.79 36.51 -6.39
N GLU A 5 4.86 37.12 -7.14
CA GLU A 5 3.43 36.82 -7.05
C GLU A 5 3.04 35.55 -7.83
N ALA A 6 3.90 35.10 -8.75
CA ALA A 6 3.71 33.86 -9.51
C ALA A 6 4.19 32.60 -8.75
N GLU A 7 5.12 32.74 -7.80
CA GLU A 7 5.63 31.62 -6.99
C GLU A 7 4.65 31.19 -5.87
N ASN A 8 3.68 32.02 -5.51
CA ASN A 8 2.74 31.76 -4.41
C ASN A 8 1.44 31.05 -4.82
N ASN A 9 1.25 30.67 -6.09
CA ASN A 9 -0.07 30.19 -6.57
C ASN A 9 -0.08 28.84 -7.30
N LEU A 10 0.96 28.02 -7.18
CA LEU A 10 0.89 26.61 -7.60
C LEU A 10 1.52 25.69 -6.55
N GLU A 11 0.86 25.54 -5.39
CA GLU A 11 1.17 24.44 -4.48
C GLU A 11 0.65 23.11 -5.05
N VAL A 12 1.28 22.65 -6.14
CA VAL A 12 1.05 21.30 -6.65
C VAL A 12 1.60 20.35 -5.59
N PRO A 13 0.75 19.47 -5.00
CA PRO A 13 1.22 18.55 -3.99
C PRO A 13 2.24 17.59 -4.61
N LEU A 14 3.43 17.55 -4.02
CA LEU A 14 4.45 16.57 -4.38
C LEU A 14 3.92 15.18 -4.05
N ARG A 15 4.19 14.19 -4.90
CA ARG A 15 3.74 12.82 -4.69
C ARG A 15 4.89 11.84 -4.82
N PHE A 16 4.97 10.92 -3.87
CA PHE A 16 6.04 9.95 -3.77
C PHE A 16 5.43 8.56 -3.67
N GLY A 17 5.90 7.64 -4.51
CA GLY A 17 5.75 6.21 -4.28
C GLY A 17 6.92 5.72 -3.42
N LEU A 18 6.64 4.90 -2.41
CA LEU A 18 7.66 4.35 -1.53
C LEU A 18 7.45 2.86 -1.33
N ILE A 19 8.58 2.17 -1.14
CA ILE A 19 8.64 0.76 -0.81
C ILE A 19 9.48 0.65 0.46
N SER A 20 8.89 0.07 1.51
CA SER A 20 9.60 -0.27 2.75
C SER A 20 9.59 -1.78 2.91
N ILE A 21 10.73 -2.36 3.27
CA ILE A 21 10.83 -3.80 3.57
C ILE A 21 10.58 -3.99 5.06
N LEU A 22 9.73 -4.94 5.42
CA LEU A 22 9.39 -5.28 6.80
C LEU A 22 9.61 -6.78 7.00
N LYS A 23 10.01 -7.21 8.20
CA LYS A 23 10.03 -8.63 8.54
C LYS A 23 8.68 -9.07 9.10
N VAL A 24 8.27 -10.28 8.76
CA VAL A 24 7.01 -10.86 9.26
C VAL A 24 7.02 -10.97 10.80
N LYS A 25 8.15 -11.29 11.43
CA LYS A 25 8.26 -11.30 12.89
C LYS A 25 7.92 -9.96 13.54
N ASP A 26 8.29 -8.85 12.91
CA ASP A 26 8.00 -7.50 13.43
C ASP A 26 6.49 -7.21 13.38
N LEU A 27 5.82 -7.67 12.31
CA LEU A 27 4.36 -7.60 12.19
C LEU A 27 3.65 -8.44 13.26
N ARG A 28 4.17 -9.64 13.57
CA ARG A 28 3.60 -10.48 14.63
C ARG A 28 3.85 -9.91 16.01
N ALA A 29 5.04 -9.40 16.28
CA ALA A 29 5.39 -8.77 17.54
C ALA A 29 4.42 -7.61 17.83
N LEU A 30 4.16 -6.74 16.85
CA LEU A 30 3.17 -5.66 16.96
C LEU A 30 1.77 -6.14 17.43
N ARG A 31 1.36 -7.35 17.04
CA ARG A 31 0.07 -7.94 17.42
C ARG A 31 0.10 -8.60 18.80
N GLN A 32 1.15 -9.37 19.09
CA GLN A 32 1.27 -10.16 20.32
C GLN A 32 1.29 -9.28 21.58
N ASN A 33 1.72 -8.02 21.44
CA ASN A 33 1.80 -7.02 22.52
C ASN A 33 0.48 -6.67 23.24
N ARG A 34 -0.68 -7.22 22.83
CA ARG A 34 -1.97 -7.04 23.53
C ARG A 34 -2.42 -8.23 24.40
N PHE A 35 -1.75 -9.37 24.32
CA PHE A 35 -2.22 -10.61 24.95
C PHE A 35 -1.25 -11.21 25.97
N SER A 36 -0.11 -10.56 26.23
CA SER A 36 0.86 -10.96 27.25
C SER A 36 0.78 -10.03 28.46
N ASP A 37 0.35 -10.56 29.62
CA ASP A 37 0.37 -9.87 30.91
C ASP A 37 1.77 -9.88 31.56
N ASP A 38 2.68 -10.74 31.09
CA ASP A 38 4.00 -10.94 31.66
C ASP A 38 5.11 -10.48 30.68
N ASP A 39 6.13 -9.82 31.23
CA ASP A 39 7.35 -9.25 30.64
C ASP A 39 7.25 -7.85 30.00
N GLU A 40 7.83 -6.86 30.71
CA GLU A 40 7.96 -5.45 30.28
C GLU A 40 9.03 -5.24 29.19
N GLU A 41 9.84 -6.24 28.83
CA GLU A 41 11.16 -5.95 28.25
C GLU A 41 11.15 -5.58 26.76
N TYR A 42 10.13 -5.91 25.95
CA TYR A 42 10.08 -5.50 24.53
C TYR A 42 8.66 -5.25 24.00
N ARG A 43 8.01 -4.16 24.44
CA ARG A 43 6.70 -3.72 23.92
C ARG A 43 6.85 -2.82 22.69
N LEU A 44 6.66 -3.38 21.50
CA LEU A 44 6.57 -2.63 20.23
C LEU A 44 5.13 -2.20 19.96
N GLU A 45 4.75 -0.98 20.37
CA GLU A 45 3.42 -0.43 20.05
C GLU A 45 3.30 0.04 18.60
N THR A 46 4.43 0.48 18.03
CA THR A 46 4.53 1.05 16.68
C THR A 46 5.80 0.57 16.02
N LEU A 47 5.68 0.03 14.80
CA LEU A 47 6.83 -0.22 13.94
C LEU A 47 7.07 1.03 13.10
N ARG A 48 8.29 1.55 13.16
CA ARG A 48 8.69 2.76 12.43
C ARG A 48 9.61 2.38 11.29
N SER A 49 9.43 3.01 10.13
CA SER A 49 10.43 2.94 9.07
C SER A 49 11.65 3.79 9.42
N ASP A 50 12.65 3.73 8.55
CA ASP A 50 13.72 4.73 8.48
C ASP A 50 13.18 6.14 8.21
N LEU A 51 14.03 7.14 8.46
CA LEU A 51 13.77 8.53 8.18
C LEU A 51 14.11 8.83 6.71
N TYR A 52 13.09 9.18 5.92
CA TYR A 52 13.22 9.54 4.53
C TYR A 52 13.43 11.05 4.40
N LYS A 53 14.45 11.48 3.64
CA LYS A 53 14.72 12.90 3.36
C LYS A 53 14.89 13.16 1.87
N PHE A 54 14.16 14.15 1.36
CA PHE A 54 14.31 14.59 -0.04
C PHE A 54 15.45 15.58 -0.15
N ARG A 55 16.57 15.22 -0.80
CA ARG A 55 17.76 16.11 -0.82
C ARG A 55 17.51 17.45 -1.49
N ALA A 56 16.69 17.48 -2.55
CA ALA A 56 16.44 18.68 -3.32
C ALA A 56 15.40 19.63 -2.69
N ILE A 57 14.83 19.28 -1.54
CA ILE A 57 13.83 20.10 -0.83
C ILE A 57 14.23 20.19 0.63
N GLU A 58 14.64 21.39 1.02
CA GLU A 58 14.99 21.70 2.39
C GLU A 58 13.83 21.38 3.34
N ASP A 59 14.19 20.81 4.49
CA ASP A 59 13.27 20.45 5.57
C ASP A 59 12.14 19.47 5.21
N LEU A 60 12.15 18.81 4.05
CA LEU A 60 11.22 17.72 3.75
C LEU A 60 11.78 16.38 4.21
N PHE A 61 11.39 15.99 5.42
CA PHE A 61 11.69 14.68 5.98
C PHE A 61 10.45 14.04 6.58
N PHE A 62 10.36 12.71 6.51
CA PHE A 62 9.23 11.95 7.04
C PHE A 62 9.59 10.49 7.29
N TYR A 63 8.76 9.80 8.05
CA TYR A 63 8.83 8.36 8.26
C TYR A 63 7.41 7.77 8.31
N LEU A 64 7.31 6.47 8.13
CA LEU A 64 6.09 5.70 8.23
C LEU A 64 5.97 5.08 9.62
N GLU A 65 4.74 5.05 10.12
CA GLU A 65 4.38 4.32 11.34
C GLU A 65 3.37 3.25 11.00
N LEU A 66 3.61 2.03 11.44
CA LEU A 66 2.69 0.92 11.34
C LEU A 66 2.23 0.50 12.74
N ASN A 67 0.92 0.52 12.94
CA ASN A 67 0.29 0.16 14.20
C ASN A 67 -0.71 -0.97 13.97
N TRP A 68 -0.80 -1.89 14.91
CA TRP A 68 -1.88 -2.87 14.94
C TRP A 68 -3.03 -2.37 15.79
N SER A 69 -4.27 -2.56 15.35
CA SER A 69 -5.44 -2.22 16.15
C SER A 69 -6.64 -3.12 15.85
N TYR A 70 -7.45 -3.39 16.87
CA TYR A 70 -8.77 -3.98 16.70
C TYR A 70 -9.78 -2.89 16.31
N SER A 71 -10.54 -3.11 15.25
CA SER A 71 -11.66 -2.26 14.86
C SER A 71 -12.96 -2.86 15.34
N SER A 72 -13.52 -2.34 16.43
CA SER A 72 -14.84 -2.76 16.94
C SER A 72 -15.96 -2.56 15.92
N THR A 73 -15.89 -1.48 15.11
CA THR A 73 -16.85 -1.21 14.03
C THR A 73 -16.90 -2.32 12.98
N TYR A 74 -15.78 -3.00 12.79
CA TYR A 74 -15.59 -3.98 11.73
C TYR A 74 -15.34 -5.39 12.27
N ASP A 75 -15.40 -5.55 13.58
CA ASP A 75 -15.10 -6.80 14.30
C ASP A 75 -13.86 -7.51 13.75
N CYS A 76 -12.80 -6.75 13.45
CA CYS A 76 -11.62 -7.27 12.78
C CYS A 76 -10.31 -6.59 13.21
N GLU A 77 -9.23 -7.34 13.09
CA GLU A 77 -7.87 -6.88 13.33
C GLU A 77 -7.33 -6.17 12.08
N LEU A 78 -6.80 -4.97 12.25
CA LEU A 78 -6.32 -4.15 11.14
C LEU A 78 -4.98 -3.50 11.48
N TYR A 79 -4.06 -3.59 10.52
CA TYR A 79 -2.87 -2.74 10.52
C TYR A 79 -3.24 -1.36 9.99
N LYS A 80 -2.72 -0.31 10.63
CA LYS A 80 -2.91 1.08 10.27
C LYS A 80 -1.54 1.70 9.96
N VAL A 81 -1.44 2.29 8.77
CA VAL A 81 -0.26 3.03 8.34
C VAL A 81 -0.49 4.53 8.51
N GLY A 82 0.43 5.19 9.22
CA GLY A 82 0.55 6.63 9.36
C GLY A 82 1.81 7.16 8.67
N VAL A 83 1.81 8.46 8.41
CA VAL A 83 3.01 9.21 8.01
C VAL A 83 3.21 10.34 9.01
N LYS A 84 4.44 10.51 9.48
CA LYS A 84 4.87 11.63 10.33
C LYS A 84 6.11 12.25 9.72
N GLY A 85 6.36 13.53 10.01
CA GLY A 85 7.51 14.23 9.47
C GLY A 85 7.54 15.70 9.86
N SER A 86 8.36 16.45 9.14
CA SER A 86 8.62 17.88 9.35
C SER A 86 7.36 18.73 9.46
N LYS A 87 7.34 19.67 10.41
CA LYS A 87 6.21 20.59 10.65
C LYS A 87 5.96 21.59 9.52
N THR A 88 6.94 21.81 8.65
CA THR A 88 6.87 22.69 7.48
C THR A 88 6.08 22.06 6.32
N TRP A 89 5.68 20.79 6.45
CA TRP A 89 4.98 20.05 5.42
C TRP A 89 3.71 19.37 5.96
N SER A 90 2.60 19.56 5.25
CA SER A 90 1.41 18.73 5.42
C SER A 90 1.59 17.43 4.65
N LEU A 91 1.77 16.33 5.38
CA LEU A 91 1.95 14.99 4.81
C LEU A 91 0.64 14.22 4.84
N LYS A 92 0.24 13.68 3.68
CA LYS A 92 -0.97 12.88 3.55
C LYS A 92 -0.69 11.59 2.80
N LEU A 93 -0.71 10.48 3.53
CA LEU A 93 -0.69 9.14 2.98
C LEU A 93 -1.99 8.87 2.19
N LYS A 94 -1.87 8.59 0.88
CA LYS A 94 -2.98 8.40 -0.06
C LYS A 94 -3.50 6.96 -0.12
N TYR A 95 -2.60 6.01 0.00
CA TYR A 95 -2.88 4.58 0.14
C TYR A 95 -1.66 3.88 0.72
N ALA A 96 -1.86 2.68 1.22
CA ALA A 96 -0.79 1.74 1.52
C ALA A 96 -1.29 0.30 1.38
N PHE A 97 -0.46 -0.57 0.85
CA PHE A 97 -0.73 -1.99 0.73
C PHE A 97 0.56 -2.79 0.93
N ILE A 98 0.43 -4.02 1.40
CA ILE A 98 1.56 -4.94 1.61
C ILE A 98 1.53 -6.00 0.53
N ILE A 99 2.70 -6.37 0.04
CA ILE A 99 2.91 -7.53 -0.84
C ILE A 99 3.73 -8.57 -0.07
N THR A 100 3.24 -9.80 -0.09
CA THR A 100 4.02 -10.99 0.26
C THR A 100 4.47 -11.70 -1.02
N ASP A 101 5.25 -12.76 -0.89
CA ASP A 101 5.59 -13.67 -2.00
C ASP A 101 4.34 -14.27 -2.70
N VAL A 102 3.21 -14.35 -2.00
CA VAL A 102 1.98 -14.99 -2.52
C VAL A 102 0.91 -13.98 -2.96
N GLU A 103 0.67 -12.90 -2.21
CA GLU A 103 -0.49 -12.01 -2.42
C GLU A 103 -0.25 -10.55 -2.00
N ALA A 104 -1.20 -9.68 -2.40
CA ALA A 104 -1.25 -8.28 -1.96
C ALA A 104 -2.48 -7.99 -1.08
N PHE A 105 -2.27 -7.14 -0.08
CA PHE A 105 -3.22 -6.83 0.98
C PHE A 105 -3.31 -5.34 1.27
N SER A 106 -4.52 -4.86 1.51
CA SER A 106 -4.77 -3.48 1.93
C SER A 106 -4.40 -3.28 3.40
N VAL A 107 -3.61 -2.23 3.68
CA VAL A 107 -3.39 -1.71 5.04
C VAL A 107 -3.85 -0.26 5.20
N LYS A 108 -4.06 0.44 4.08
CA LYS A 108 -4.82 1.69 4.04
C LYS A 108 -5.60 1.80 2.74
N GLY A 109 -6.92 1.77 2.90
CA GLY A 109 -7.87 1.77 1.80
C GLY A 109 -7.77 3.00 0.89
N ASN A 110 -8.01 2.76 -0.39
CA ASN A 110 -8.26 3.75 -1.42
C ASN A 110 -9.42 3.22 -2.27
N GLY A 111 -10.29 4.10 -2.79
CA GLY A 111 -11.39 3.69 -3.66
C GLY A 111 -10.95 2.81 -4.84
N LYS A 112 -9.73 3.04 -5.35
CA LYS A 112 -9.13 2.25 -6.43
C LYS A 112 -8.55 0.91 -6.00
N LEU A 113 -8.36 0.66 -4.70
CA LEU A 113 -7.79 -0.57 -4.14
C LEU A 113 -8.82 -1.36 -3.32
N LYS A 114 -10.12 -1.08 -3.47
CA LYS A 114 -11.21 -1.77 -2.75
C LYS A 114 -11.25 -3.29 -3.00
N PHE A 115 -10.63 -3.75 -4.09
CA PHE A 115 -10.51 -5.18 -4.41
C PHE A 115 -9.44 -5.90 -3.57
N LEU A 116 -8.57 -5.17 -2.88
CA LEU A 116 -7.58 -5.79 -2.01
C LEU A 116 -8.22 -6.21 -0.69
N PRO A 117 -8.01 -7.47 -0.25
CA PRO A 117 -8.45 -7.90 1.07
C PRO A 117 -7.64 -7.19 2.16
N PRO A 118 -8.14 -7.09 3.39
CA PRO A 118 -7.32 -6.69 4.53
C PRO A 118 -6.20 -7.72 4.76
N LEU A 119 -5.07 -7.28 5.30
CA LEU A 119 -3.97 -8.16 5.67
C LEU A 119 -4.43 -9.16 6.75
N PRO A 120 -4.32 -10.49 6.52
CA PRO A 120 -4.70 -11.47 7.52
C PRO A 120 -3.76 -11.36 8.71
N SER A 121 -4.31 -11.49 9.92
CA SER A 121 -3.51 -11.34 11.14
C SER A 121 -2.81 -12.62 11.58
N ARG A 122 -3.19 -13.78 11.02
CA ARG A 122 -2.67 -15.10 11.42
C ARG A 122 -1.77 -15.78 10.39
N ASP A 123 -1.90 -15.43 9.11
CA ASP A 123 -1.31 -16.19 8.00
C ASP A 123 -0.23 -15.40 7.24
N LEU A 124 0.66 -14.72 7.97
CA LEU A 124 1.70 -13.87 7.36
C LEU A 124 2.98 -14.62 6.94
N GLY A 125 3.01 -15.95 6.97
CA GLY A 125 4.15 -16.75 6.47
C GLY A 125 5.11 -17.22 7.57
N LEU A 126 6.43 -17.16 7.35
CA LEU A 126 7.49 -17.46 8.34
C LEU A 126 8.10 -16.18 8.92
N ASP A 127 8.69 -16.22 10.12
CA ASP A 127 9.18 -15.02 10.84
C ASP A 127 10.25 -14.23 10.10
N GLU A 128 11.14 -14.91 9.37
CA GLU A 128 12.23 -14.28 8.60
C GLU A 128 11.82 -13.87 7.19
N GLU A 129 10.58 -14.13 6.76
CA GLU A 129 10.12 -13.65 5.46
C GLU A 129 10.03 -12.12 5.45
N GLU A 130 10.38 -11.56 4.30
CA GLU A 130 10.29 -10.14 4.04
C GLU A 130 9.01 -9.82 3.29
N VAL A 131 8.32 -8.79 3.75
CA VAL A 131 7.14 -8.25 3.07
C VAL A 131 7.39 -6.82 2.66
N GLN A 132 6.83 -6.43 1.52
CA GLN A 132 7.03 -5.10 0.96
C GLN A 132 5.80 -4.24 1.22
N LEU A 133 5.98 -3.17 2.00
CA LEU A 133 4.98 -2.12 2.19
C LEU A 133 5.11 -1.08 1.08
N TYR A 134 4.13 -1.05 0.18
CA TYR A 134 3.99 -0.03 -0.84
C TYR A 134 3.05 1.07 -0.37
N CYS A 135 3.46 2.32 -0.55
CA CYS A 135 2.57 3.45 -0.26
C CYS A 135 2.77 4.64 -1.19
N ALA A 136 1.78 5.52 -1.21
CA ALA A 136 1.92 6.83 -1.83
C ALA A 136 1.64 7.95 -0.83
N ILE A 137 2.54 8.92 -0.77
CA ILE A 137 2.46 10.08 0.12
C ILE A 137 2.32 11.32 -0.74
N SER A 138 1.46 12.26 -0.36
CA SER A 138 1.53 13.63 -0.86
C SER A 138 2.06 14.58 0.19
N ALA A 139 2.95 15.48 -0.20
CA ALA A 139 3.45 16.56 0.64
C ALA A 139 3.02 17.91 0.04
N THR A 140 2.48 18.78 0.87
CA THR A 140 2.18 20.17 0.53
C THR A 140 2.87 21.06 1.56
N ARG A 141 3.58 22.08 1.12
CA ARG A 141 4.23 23.01 2.04
C ARG A 141 3.15 23.74 2.84
N VAL A 142 3.37 23.95 4.12
CA VAL A 142 2.46 24.78 4.93
C VAL A 142 3.17 26.08 5.28
N GLN A 143 2.47 27.21 5.17
CA GLN A 143 2.96 28.46 5.74
C GLN A 143 3.22 28.24 7.23
N ARG A 144 4.40 28.67 7.69
CA ARG A 144 4.96 28.46 9.03
C ARG A 144 3.87 28.52 10.11
N CYS A 145 3.59 27.38 10.72
CA CYS A 145 2.84 27.36 11.98
C CYS A 145 3.81 27.84 13.09
N PRO A 146 3.42 28.78 13.96
CA PRO A 146 4.27 29.21 15.08
C PRO A 146 4.65 28.00 15.94
N LEU A 147 5.93 27.95 16.32
CA LEU A 147 6.62 26.82 16.91
C LEU A 147 5.75 26.03 17.91
N ARG A 148 5.54 24.75 17.62
CA ARG A 148 5.44 23.74 18.68
C ARG A 148 6.82 23.11 18.83
N GLU A 149 7.49 23.37 19.95
CA GLU A 149 8.63 22.56 20.37
C GLU A 149 8.17 21.10 20.47
N GLY A 150 8.91 20.17 19.85
CA GLY A 150 8.59 18.75 19.89
C GLY A 150 8.89 18.01 18.59
N GLU A 151 9.99 17.25 18.62
CA GLU A 151 10.35 16.11 17.76
C GLU A 151 10.71 16.40 16.28
N ASP A 152 11.80 17.14 16.06
CA ASP A 152 12.46 17.29 14.74
C ASP A 152 13.83 16.59 14.68
N LEU A 153 14.02 15.47 15.37
CA LEU A 153 15.29 14.73 15.36
C LEU A 153 15.07 13.24 15.06
N PRO A 154 15.97 12.60 14.29
CA PRO A 154 15.93 11.15 14.12
C PRO A 154 15.98 10.49 15.49
N LEU A 155 15.04 9.58 15.73
CA LEU A 155 15.03 8.80 16.95
C LEU A 155 16.23 7.84 16.94
N LYS A 156 16.78 7.57 18.13
CA LYS A 156 17.92 6.68 18.31
C LYS A 156 17.65 5.33 17.63
N GLY A 157 18.44 4.98 16.61
CA GLY A 157 18.32 3.72 15.86
C GLY A 157 17.64 3.78 14.50
N GLN A 158 17.09 4.93 14.08
CA GLN A 158 16.60 5.11 12.69
C GLN A 158 17.73 5.48 11.74
N SER A 159 17.81 4.82 10.58
CA SER A 159 18.73 5.23 9.52
C SER A 159 18.14 6.40 8.72
N LEU A 160 19.01 7.23 8.15
CA LEU A 160 18.62 8.28 7.22
C LEU A 160 18.68 7.72 5.78
N VAL A 161 17.53 7.67 5.11
CA VAL A 161 17.41 7.32 3.69
C VAL A 161 17.24 8.63 2.91
N GLU A 162 18.32 9.07 2.28
CA GLU A 162 18.28 10.25 1.41
C GLU A 162 17.99 9.86 -0.03
N PHE A 163 17.09 10.59 -0.68
CA PHE A 163 16.78 10.40 -2.10
C PHE A 163 16.93 11.73 -2.84
N GLU A 164 17.70 11.70 -3.94
CA GLU A 164 18.18 12.88 -4.68
C GLU A 164 17.10 13.53 -5.56
N THR A 165 16.10 12.76 -5.96
CA THR A 165 15.08 13.14 -6.92
C THR A 165 13.77 12.42 -6.58
N LEU A 166 12.62 12.94 -7.04
CA LEU A 166 11.41 12.10 -7.20
C LEU A 166 11.89 10.84 -7.89
N PRO A 167 11.75 9.64 -7.28
CA PRO A 167 12.57 8.46 -7.54
C PRO A 167 13.04 8.49 -8.98
N SER A 168 14.30 8.90 -9.16
CA SER A 168 14.83 9.35 -10.45
C SER A 168 14.34 8.44 -11.53
N LEU A 169 13.67 9.07 -12.50
CA LEU A 169 13.59 8.75 -13.91
C LEU A 169 14.94 8.25 -14.48
N GLN A 170 15.55 7.21 -13.92
CA GLN A 170 16.40 6.36 -14.72
C GLN A 170 15.48 5.78 -15.77
N HIS A 171 15.89 5.93 -17.03
CA HIS A 171 15.30 5.35 -18.23
C HIS A 171 15.17 3.82 -18.11
N LEU A 172 14.29 3.35 -17.24
CA LEU A 172 13.53 2.16 -17.56
C LEU A 172 12.60 2.63 -18.67
N ASP A 173 12.73 2.01 -19.83
CA ASP A 173 11.93 2.27 -21.02
C ASP A 173 10.48 1.82 -20.77
N TYR A 174 9.82 2.45 -19.79
CA TYR A 174 8.40 2.31 -19.50
C TYR A 174 7.53 3.01 -20.55
N SER A 175 8.14 3.46 -21.65
CA SER A 175 7.52 4.28 -22.69
C SER A 175 6.32 3.61 -23.35
N LYS A 176 6.19 2.28 -23.26
CA LYS A 176 5.08 1.55 -23.85
C LYS A 176 3.79 1.59 -23.01
N ASN A 177 3.86 1.76 -21.69
CA ASN A 177 2.68 1.68 -20.83
C ASN A 177 2.59 2.85 -19.83
N GLU A 178 1.75 3.83 -20.16
CA GLU A 178 1.51 5.03 -19.36
C GLU A 178 1.05 4.72 -17.92
N ALA A 179 0.31 3.62 -17.72
CA ALA A 179 -0.16 3.23 -16.39
C ALA A 179 1.01 2.77 -15.49
N VAL A 180 1.97 2.04 -16.06
CA VAL A 180 3.19 1.60 -15.37
C VAL A 180 4.04 2.80 -15.00
N SER A 181 4.33 3.67 -15.98
CA SER A 181 5.13 4.88 -15.78
C SER A 181 4.55 5.74 -14.66
N ARG A 182 3.24 5.99 -14.66
CA ARG A 182 2.56 6.80 -13.64
C ARG A 182 2.58 6.14 -12.26
N PHE A 183 2.44 4.82 -12.19
CA PHE A 183 2.49 4.10 -10.92
C PHE A 183 3.90 4.19 -10.31
N VAL A 184 4.94 3.88 -11.08
CA VAL A 184 6.34 3.90 -10.62
C VAL A 184 6.78 5.31 -10.21
N GLN A 185 6.53 6.31 -11.06
CA GLN A 185 7.05 7.67 -10.85
C GLN A 185 6.29 8.45 -9.78
N SER A 186 4.98 8.28 -9.69
CA SER A 186 4.12 9.15 -8.87
C SER A 186 3.28 8.41 -7.83
N GLY A 187 3.40 7.08 -7.76
CA GLY A 187 2.51 6.25 -6.94
C GLY A 187 1.05 6.41 -7.36
N LYS A 188 0.74 6.57 -8.64
CA LYS A 188 -0.67 6.71 -9.09
C LYS A 188 -1.23 5.34 -9.45
N ILE A 189 -2.15 4.84 -8.62
CA ILE A 189 -2.87 3.58 -8.91
C ILE A 189 -3.64 3.69 -10.24
N PRO A 190 -3.45 2.74 -11.18
CA PRO A 190 -4.22 2.65 -12.40
C PRO A 190 -5.72 2.53 -12.12
N HIS A 191 -6.55 2.98 -13.05
CA HIS A 191 -7.97 2.63 -13.01
C HIS A 191 -8.13 1.25 -13.66
N PHE A 192 -8.09 0.21 -12.83
CA PHE A 192 -8.16 -1.16 -13.32
C PHE A 192 -9.49 -1.44 -14.04
N THR A 193 -9.35 -1.93 -15.27
CA THR A 193 -10.39 -2.63 -16.03
C THR A 193 -9.93 -4.08 -16.22
N LEU A 194 -10.83 -4.97 -16.65
CA LEU A 194 -10.47 -6.36 -16.96
C LEU A 194 -9.29 -6.43 -17.95
N ASP A 195 -9.36 -5.64 -19.02
CA ASP A 195 -8.38 -5.67 -20.10
C ASP A 195 -7.03 -5.09 -19.68
N LEU A 196 -7.06 -3.98 -18.92
CA LEU A 196 -5.83 -3.40 -18.37
C LEU A 196 -5.18 -4.34 -17.36
N ALA A 197 -5.95 -5.04 -16.53
CA ALA A 197 -5.41 -6.00 -15.57
C ALA A 197 -4.77 -7.21 -16.27
N ILE A 198 -5.40 -7.74 -17.33
CA ILE A 198 -4.80 -8.81 -18.16
C ILE A 198 -3.48 -8.32 -18.78
N GLN A 199 -3.50 -7.13 -19.37
CA GLN A 199 -2.32 -6.54 -20.00
C GLN A 199 -1.18 -6.36 -18.99
N LEU A 200 -1.42 -5.67 -17.89
CA LEU A 200 -0.40 -5.41 -16.86
C LEU A 200 0.13 -6.69 -16.21
N PHE A 201 -0.72 -7.71 -16.06
CA PHE A 201 -0.29 -9.01 -15.56
C PHE A 201 0.64 -9.72 -16.55
N ASN A 202 0.27 -9.77 -17.84
CA ASN A 202 1.05 -10.45 -18.87
C ASN A 202 2.35 -9.72 -19.22
N GLU A 203 2.38 -8.39 -19.09
CA GLU A 203 3.57 -7.57 -19.33
C GLU A 203 4.42 -7.35 -18.05
N SER A 204 4.04 -7.96 -16.92
CA SER A 204 4.68 -7.67 -15.62
C SER A 204 6.18 -7.93 -15.59
N ASP A 205 6.64 -8.99 -16.26
CA ASP A 205 8.05 -9.35 -16.34
C ASP A 205 8.84 -8.38 -17.25
N GLU A 206 8.21 -7.81 -18.29
CA GLU A 206 8.81 -6.74 -19.14
C GLU A 206 9.01 -5.46 -18.33
N HIS A 207 8.01 -5.10 -17.51
CA HIS A 207 8.03 -3.89 -16.70
C HIS A 207 8.82 -4.01 -15.39
N LYS A 208 9.25 -5.21 -14.99
CA LYS A 208 9.92 -5.45 -13.69
C LYS A 208 9.19 -4.79 -12.52
N CYS A 209 7.86 -4.82 -12.54
CA CYS A 209 7.00 -4.14 -11.57
C CYS A 209 6.05 -5.16 -10.92
N ASP A 210 6.59 -5.94 -9.99
CA ASP A 210 5.85 -6.99 -9.28
C ASP A 210 4.61 -6.46 -8.57
N ALA A 211 4.67 -5.22 -8.07
CA ALA A 211 3.51 -4.59 -7.47
C ALA A 211 2.30 -4.51 -8.40
N LEU A 212 2.49 -4.11 -9.66
CA LEU A 212 1.39 -4.07 -10.62
C LEU A 212 0.93 -5.47 -11.01
N LYS A 213 1.83 -6.47 -11.01
CA LYS A 213 1.46 -7.88 -11.20
C LYS A 213 0.49 -8.36 -10.12
N PHE A 214 0.85 -8.19 -8.86
CA PHE A 214 0.02 -8.58 -7.73
C PHE A 214 -1.30 -7.81 -7.68
N LEU A 215 -1.28 -6.50 -7.91
CA LEU A 215 -2.51 -5.70 -7.98
C LEU A 215 -3.43 -6.16 -9.11
N SER A 216 -2.88 -6.48 -10.28
CA SER A 216 -3.64 -6.99 -11.42
C SER A 216 -4.25 -8.35 -11.12
N GLU A 217 -3.47 -9.28 -10.55
CA GLU A 217 -3.96 -10.59 -10.13
C GLU A 217 -5.12 -10.47 -9.13
N ARG A 218 -4.95 -9.67 -8.07
CA ARG A 218 -6.01 -9.46 -7.07
C ARG A 218 -7.26 -8.82 -7.67
N TYR A 219 -7.09 -7.88 -8.60
CA TYR A 219 -8.22 -7.30 -9.32
C TYR A 219 -8.97 -8.36 -10.15
N LEU A 220 -8.25 -9.20 -10.90
CA LEU A 220 -8.84 -10.27 -11.71
C LEU A 220 -9.62 -11.27 -10.84
N ILE A 221 -9.04 -11.70 -9.70
CA ILE A 221 -9.70 -12.58 -8.73
C ILE A 221 -10.96 -11.92 -8.16
N ALA A 222 -10.87 -10.66 -7.74
CA ALA A 222 -12.02 -9.97 -7.18
C ALA A 222 -13.17 -9.77 -8.19
N ASN A 223 -12.86 -9.60 -9.48
CA ASN A 223 -13.82 -9.24 -10.52
C ASN A 223 -14.18 -10.36 -11.50
N VAL A 224 -13.77 -11.61 -11.22
CA VAL A 224 -14.13 -12.75 -12.06
C VAL A 224 -15.64 -13.04 -11.98
N THR A 225 -16.21 -13.33 -13.14
CA THR A 225 -17.61 -13.71 -13.33
C THR A 225 -17.69 -14.89 -14.30
N SER A 226 -18.82 -15.59 -14.33
CA SER A 226 -19.02 -16.67 -15.31
C SER A 226 -18.92 -16.17 -16.76
N GLN A 227 -19.26 -14.90 -17.02
CA GLN A 227 -19.24 -14.31 -18.36
C GLN A 227 -17.82 -14.00 -18.84
N ASN A 228 -16.97 -13.45 -17.96
CA ASN A 228 -15.61 -13.09 -18.32
C ASN A 228 -14.60 -14.24 -18.17
N TYR A 229 -14.95 -15.32 -17.46
CA TYR A 229 -14.04 -16.45 -17.24
C TYR A 229 -13.50 -17.07 -18.54
N GLN A 230 -14.34 -17.24 -19.57
CA GLN A 230 -13.89 -17.78 -20.87
C GLN A 230 -12.80 -16.92 -21.52
N LYS A 231 -12.92 -15.58 -21.39
CA LYS A 231 -11.89 -14.66 -21.88
C LYS A 231 -10.58 -14.85 -21.10
N LEU A 232 -10.67 -14.98 -19.78
CA LEU A 232 -9.52 -15.16 -18.90
C LEU A 232 -8.81 -16.50 -19.12
N GLU A 233 -9.58 -17.56 -19.38
CA GLU A 233 -9.07 -18.93 -19.64
C GLU A 233 -8.09 -18.99 -20.81
N ASN A 234 -8.26 -18.13 -21.81
CA ASN A 234 -7.41 -18.12 -23.01
C ASN A 234 -6.13 -17.28 -22.86
N VAL A 235 -6.04 -16.42 -21.85
CA VAL A 235 -4.99 -15.38 -21.78
C VAL A 235 -4.17 -15.41 -20.49
N LEU A 236 -4.58 -16.21 -19.49
CA LEU A 236 -3.91 -16.29 -18.19
C LEU A 236 -3.23 -17.65 -17.98
N PRO A 237 -2.14 -17.70 -17.19
CA PRO A 237 -1.48 -18.95 -16.85
C PRO A 237 -2.36 -19.86 -15.99
N LYS A 238 -2.15 -21.18 -16.12
CA LYS A 238 -2.97 -22.22 -15.47
C LYS A 238 -3.13 -22.04 -13.95
N TYR A 239 -2.08 -21.61 -13.25
CA TYR A 239 -2.13 -21.43 -11.79
C TYR A 239 -3.15 -20.34 -11.39
N LEU A 240 -3.22 -19.26 -12.17
CA LEU A 240 -4.17 -18.18 -11.92
C LEU A 240 -5.59 -18.64 -12.27
N LEU A 241 -5.78 -19.39 -13.36
CA LEU A 241 -7.07 -19.99 -13.69
C LEU A 241 -7.61 -20.90 -12.57
N TYR A 242 -6.75 -21.68 -11.92
CA TYR A 242 -7.12 -22.48 -10.76
C TYR A 242 -7.63 -21.62 -9.60
N ARG A 243 -6.94 -20.51 -9.28
CA ARG A 243 -7.39 -19.54 -8.26
C ARG A 243 -8.74 -18.93 -8.64
N LEU A 244 -8.90 -18.47 -9.88
CA LEU A 244 -10.15 -17.90 -10.39
C LEU A 244 -11.33 -18.88 -10.32
N ARG A 245 -11.10 -20.15 -10.66
CA ARG A 245 -12.12 -21.20 -10.60
C ARG A 245 -12.54 -21.51 -9.16
N SER A 246 -11.58 -21.52 -8.24
CA SER A 246 -11.82 -21.70 -6.81
C SER A 246 -12.69 -20.56 -6.26
N GLU A 247 -12.37 -19.31 -6.63
CA GLU A 247 -13.14 -18.12 -6.27
C GLU A 247 -14.57 -18.16 -6.82
N LEU A 248 -14.76 -18.50 -8.11
CA LEU A 248 -16.09 -18.67 -8.71
C LEU A 248 -16.92 -19.74 -8.00
N SER A 249 -16.29 -20.88 -7.67
CA SER A 249 -16.95 -22.00 -7.00
C SER A 249 -17.36 -21.63 -5.57
N TRP A 250 -16.52 -20.88 -4.86
CA TRP A 250 -16.85 -20.32 -3.55
C TRP A 250 -18.05 -19.35 -3.66
N ARG A 251 -18.03 -18.39 -4.59
CA ARG A 251 -19.14 -17.44 -4.80
C ARG A 251 -20.47 -18.13 -5.11
N LYS A 252 -20.46 -19.19 -5.92
CA LYS A 252 -21.68 -19.96 -6.25
C LYS A 252 -22.27 -20.64 -5.01
N ARG A 253 -21.44 -21.26 -4.17
CA ARG A 253 -21.86 -21.92 -2.93
C ARG A 253 -22.48 -20.93 -1.94
N HIS A 254 -21.92 -19.73 -1.83
CA HIS A 254 -22.41 -18.72 -0.90
C HIS A 254 -23.62 -17.93 -1.43
N ARG A 255 -23.75 -17.71 -2.74
CA ARG A 255 -24.99 -17.15 -3.32
C ARG A 255 -26.21 -18.05 -3.14
N SER A 256 -26.02 -19.37 -3.14
CA SER A 256 -27.11 -20.34 -2.88
C SER A 256 -27.58 -20.35 -1.43
N LYS A 257 -26.76 -19.90 -0.47
CA LYS A 257 -27.09 -19.88 0.97
C LYS A 257 -27.60 -18.52 1.46
N ASN A 258 -27.38 -17.45 0.69
CA ASN A 258 -27.80 -16.08 1.03
C ASN A 258 -29.28 -15.75 0.70
N ARG A 259 -30.17 -16.75 0.62
CA ARG A 259 -31.62 -16.46 0.78
C ARG A 259 -32.04 -16.32 2.25
N ASP A 260 -31.26 -16.85 3.20
CA ASP A 260 -31.58 -16.79 4.65
C ASP A 260 -30.48 -16.18 5.53
N PHE A 261 -29.37 -15.71 4.95
CA PHE A 261 -28.29 -15.06 5.70
C PHE A 261 -28.05 -13.65 5.17
N THR A 262 -28.70 -12.68 5.80
CA THR A 262 -28.29 -11.28 5.76
C THR A 262 -26.86 -11.17 6.27
N MET A 263 -25.95 -10.92 5.33
CA MET A 263 -24.61 -10.34 5.46
C MET A 263 -24.02 -10.27 6.88
N ARG A 264 -23.25 -11.30 7.25
CA ARG A 264 -22.09 -11.16 8.15
C ARG A 264 -20.85 -11.68 7.44
N SER A 265 -20.38 -10.97 6.42
CA SER A 265 -19.02 -11.12 5.90
C SER A 265 -18.69 -9.93 5.00
N PHE A 266 -17.48 -9.42 5.24
CA PHE A 266 -16.82 -8.26 4.66
C PHE A 266 -17.34 -6.92 5.16
N CYS A 267 -16.55 -6.35 6.05
CA CYS A 267 -16.54 -4.93 6.36
C CYS A 267 -16.34 -4.15 5.06
N LEU A 268 -17.49 -3.72 4.53
CA LEU A 268 -17.63 -2.87 3.37
C LEU A 268 -17.04 -1.49 3.69
N PHE A 269 -16.12 -1.06 2.82
CA PHE A 269 -15.73 0.33 2.60
C PHE A 269 -16.41 0.87 1.33
#